data_AF-A0A521SF89-F1
#
_entry.id   AF-A0A521SF89-F1
#
_cell.length_a   1.000
_cell.length_b   1.000
_cell.length_c   1.000
_cell.angle_alpha   90.00
_cell.angle_beta   90.00
_cell.angle_gamma   90.00
#
_symmetry.space_group_name_H-M   'P 1'
#
loop_
_entity.id
_entity.type
_entity.pdbx_description
1 polymer ?
#
loop_
_entity_poly.entity_id
_entity_poly.type
_entity_poly.pdbx_seq_one_letter_code
_entity_poly.pdbx_strand_id
1 'polypeptide(L)' 'MLEGVVRFPPEFASRYRAKGYWEDRSLRDTFAEIFSKYSDRVAIIDRDEAVTYGQLDERAERLAL' A
#
# COMPACT_ATOMS: atom_id res chain seq x y z
N MET A 1 3.92 -13.68 13.88
CA MET A 1 3.00 -14.59 13.18
C MET A 1 1.64 -14.39 13.78
N LEU A 2 0.60 -14.13 12.96
CA LEU A 2 -0.74 -13.91 13.46
C LEU A 2 -1.45 -15.24 13.70
N GLU A 3 -2.17 -15.34 14.81
CA GLU A 3 -2.96 -16.51 15.18
C GLU A 3 -4.12 -16.71 14.19
N GLY A 4 -4.45 -17.97 13.88
CA GLY A 4 -5.54 -18.32 12.96
C GLY A 4 -5.21 -18.22 11.47
N VAL A 5 -4.01 -17.76 11.08
CA VAL A 5 -3.62 -17.63 9.68
C VAL A 5 -2.98 -18.93 9.15
N VAL A 6 -3.60 -19.52 8.12
CA VAL A 6 -3.01 -20.63 7.35
C VAL A 6 -2.00 -20.07 6.36
N ARG A 7 -0.75 -20.53 6.45
CA ARG A 7 0.31 -20.09 5.52
C ARG A 7 0.25 -20.82 4.19
N PHE A 8 0.79 -20.17 3.16
CA PHE A 8 1.16 -20.86 1.94
C PHE A 8 2.26 -21.88 2.21
N PRO A 9 2.22 -23.06 1.56
CA PRO A 9 3.34 -23.98 1.57
C PRO A 9 4.64 -23.31 1.06
N PRO A 10 5.81 -23.62 1.65
CA PRO A 10 7.07 -22.92 1.34
C PRO A 10 7.45 -22.90 -0.14
N GLU A 11 7.14 -23.97 -0.87
CA GLU A 11 7.42 -24.11 -2.30
C GLU A 11 6.61 -23.13 -3.15
N PHE A 12 5.35 -22.87 -2.80
CA PHE A 12 4.51 -21.89 -3.49
C PHE A 12 4.94 -20.45 -3.17
N ALA A 13 5.25 -20.18 -1.89
CA ALA A 13 5.76 -18.89 -1.48
C ALA A 13 7.06 -18.54 -2.23
N SER A 14 7.97 -19.50 -2.35
CA SER A 14 9.21 -19.36 -3.12
C SER A 14 8.93 -19.13 -4.61
N ARG A 15 7.99 -19.88 -5.19
CA ARG A 15 7.59 -19.74 -6.59
C ARG A 15 6.99 -18.36 -6.90
N TYR A 16 6.19 -17.79 -6.00
CA TYR A 16 5.56 -16.48 -6.21
C TYR A 16 6.56 -15.33 -6.11
N ARG A 17 7.52 -15.42 -5.18
CA ARG A 17 8.65 -14.47 -5.13
C ARG A 17 9.52 -14.55 -6.38
N ALA A 18 9.88 -15.76 -6.81
CA ALA A 18 10.68 -15.95 -8.02
C ALA A 18 10.01 -15.40 -9.29
N LYS A 19 8.67 -15.36 -9.31
CA LYS A 19 7.88 -14.75 -10.40
C LYS A 19 7.66 -13.24 -10.24
N GLY A 20 8.13 -12.63 -9.15
CA GLY A 20 7.92 -11.22 -8.86
C GLY A 20 6.50 -10.86 -8.44
N TYR A 21 5.63 -11.84 -8.15
CA TYR A 21 4.27 -11.55 -7.67
C TYR A 21 4.28 -11.04 -6.24
N TRP A 22 5.21 -11.54 -5.43
CA TRP A 22 5.45 -11.11 -4.07
C TRP A 22 6.82 -10.45 -4.02
N GLU A 23 6.84 -9.14 -3.85
CA GLU A 23 8.06 -8.33 -3.81
C GLU A 23 8.64 -8.20 -2.39
N ASP A 24 8.02 -8.84 -1.39
CA ASP A 24 8.34 -8.69 0.03
C ASP A 24 8.35 -7.21 0.51
N ARG A 25 7.55 -6.37 -0.14
CA ARG A 25 7.29 -4.98 0.23
C ARG A 25 5.93 -4.87 0.92
N SER A 26 5.85 -4.00 1.93
CA SER A 26 4.56 -3.66 2.52
C SER A 26 3.75 -2.78 1.55
N LEU A 27 2.42 -2.81 1.69
CA LEU A 27 1.57 -1.87 0.94
C LEU A 27 1.94 -0.42 1.24
N ARG A 28 2.29 -0.09 2.48
CA ARG A 28 2.70 1.26 2.89
C ARG A 28 3.94 1.73 2.13
N ASP A 29 4.95 0.88 1.97
CA ASP A 29 6.16 1.19 1.21
C ASP A 29 5.87 1.38 -0.27
N THR A 30 5.01 0.53 -0.84
CA THR A 30 4.58 0.65 -2.24
C THR A 30 3.81 1.95 -2.48
N PHE A 31 2.89 2.32 -1.59
CA PHE A 31 2.09 3.54 -1.75
C PHE A 31 2.86 4.82 -1.42
N ALA A 32 3.88 4.79 -0.56
CA ALA A 32 4.70 5.96 -0.26
C ALA A 32 5.36 6.54 -1.53
N GLU A 33 5.86 5.69 -2.43
CA GLU A 33 6.42 6.13 -3.71
C GLU A 33 5.37 6.78 -4.62
N ILE A 34 4.17 6.19 -4.67
CA ILE A 34 3.05 6.70 -5.47
C ILE A 34 2.57 8.05 -4.94
N PHE A 35 2.43 8.17 -3.62
CA PHE A 35 2.00 9.39 -2.95
C PHE A 35 3.00 10.52 -3.15
N SER A 36 4.30 10.22 -3.03
CA SER A 36 5.36 11.19 -3.33
C SER A 36 5.35 11.61 -4.80
N LYS A 37 5.32 10.65 -5.73
CA LYS A 37 5.43 10.91 -7.18
C LYS A 37 4.25 11.68 -7.74
N TYR A 38 3.05 11.48 -7.19
CA TYR A 38 1.81 12.05 -7.71
C TYR A 38 1.13 12.99 -6.71
N SER A 39 1.89 13.55 -5.76
CA SER A 39 1.38 14.30 -4.61
C SER A 39 0.28 15.32 -4.94
N ASP A 40 0.46 16.09 -6.02
CA ASP A 40 -0.46 17.17 -6.41
C ASP A 40 -1.69 16.67 -7.20
N ARG A 41 -1.71 15.41 -7.64
CA ARG A 41 -2.83 14.84 -8.40
C ARG A 41 -3.97 14.48 -7.45
N VAL A 42 -5.20 14.72 -7.90
CA VAL A 42 -6.40 14.29 -7.17
C VAL A 42 -6.49 12.76 -7.15
N ALA A 43 -6.61 12.19 -5.96
CA ALA A 43 -6.75 10.75 -5.71
C ALA A 43 -8.21 10.35 -5.46
N ILE A 44 -8.95 11.19 -4.73
CA ILE A 44 -10.35 10.94 -4.33
C ILE A 44 -11.15 12.21 -4.57
N ILE A 45 -12.37 12.06 -5.09
CA ILE A 45 -13.36 13.14 -5.23
C ILE A 45 -14.61 12.69 -4.47
N ASP A 46 -15.11 13.54 -3.59
CA ASP A 46 -16.40 13.38 -2.92
C ASP A 46 -17.20 14.68 -3.04
N ARG A 47 -18.15 14.72 -3.97
CA ARG A 47 -18.95 15.91 -4.31
C ARG A 47 -18.06 17.11 -4.67
N ASP A 48 -18.12 18.18 -3.89
CA ASP A 48 -17.37 19.42 -4.09
C ASP A 48 -15.96 19.37 -3.48
N GLU A 49 -15.63 18.28 -2.79
CA GLU A 49 -14.32 18.07 -2.17
C GLU A 49 -13.43 17.18 -3.04
N ALA A 50 -12.15 17.54 -3.10
CA ALA A 50 -11.11 16.74 -3.74
C ALA A 50 -9.94 16.56 -2.78
N VAL A 51 -9.40 15.35 -2.74
CA VAL A 51 -8.24 14.99 -1.92
C VAL A 51 -7.11 14.58 -2.85
N THR A 52 -5.98 15.28 -2.75
CA THR A 52 -4.79 14.90 -3.51
C THR A 52 -4.09 13.69 -2.89
N TYR A 53 -3.21 13.04 -3.65
CA TYR A 53 -2.40 11.94 -3.12
C TYR A 53 -1.56 12.35 -1.90
N GLY A 54 -1.00 13.56 -1.89
CA GLY A 54 -0.26 14.08 -0.74
C GLY A 54 -1.14 14.29 0.49
N GLN A 55 -2.32 14.88 0.32
CA GLN A 55 -3.28 15.06 1.41
C GLN A 55 -3.81 13.73 1.96
N LEU A 56 -3.98 12.73 1.11
CA LEU A 56 -4.37 11.39 1.52
C LEU A 56 -3.28 10.75 2.39
N ASP A 57 -2.01 10.89 1.99
CA ASP A 57 -0.87 10.37 2.74
C ASP A 57 -0.78 10.98 4.14
N GLU A 58 -0.80 12.32 4.23
CA GLU A 58 -0.76 13.05 5.49
C GLU A 58 -1.90 12.66 6.44
N ARG A 59 -3.12 12.47 5.91
CA ARG A 59 -4.28 12.05 6.69
C ARG A 59 -4.12 10.63 7.22
N ALA A 60 -3.60 9.72 6.41
CA ALA A 60 -3.37 8.32 6.79
C ALA A 60 -2.30 8.22 7.87
N GLU A 61 -1.18 8.93 7.71
CA GLU A 61 -0.09 8.97 8.71
C GLU A 61 -0.59 9.50 10.05
N ARG A 62 -1.30 10.63 10.04
CA ARG A 62 -1.85 11.24 11.26
C ARG A 62 -2.86 10.34 11.98
N LEU A 63 -3.59 9.47 11.25
CA LEU A 63 -4.54 8.53 11.86
C LEU A 63 -3.85 7.32 12.49
N ALA A 64 -2.66 6.94 11.99
CA ALA A 64 -1.91 5.80 12.47
C ALA A 64 -1.07 6.09 13.73
N LEU A 65 -0.78 7.38 13.99
CA LEU A 65 -0.11 7.88 15.19
C LEU A 65 -1.06 7.98 16.40
#